data_AF-A0A2V7WWE2-F1
#
_entry.id   AF-A0A2V7WWE2-F1
#
_cell.length_a   1.000
_cell.length_b   1.000
_cell.length_c   1.000
_cell.angle_alpha   90.00
_cell.angle_beta   90.00
_cell.angle_gamma   90.00
#
_symmetry.space_group_name_H-M   'P 1'
#
loop_
_entity.id
_entity.type
_entity.pdbx_description
1 polymer ?
#
loop_
_entity_poly.entity_id
_entity_poly.type
_entity_poly.pdbx_seq_one_letter_code
_entity_poly.pdbx_strand_id
1 'polypeptide(L)'
;MPLVTQDVGNCPMEGPNFLPQVLTAIAQVRSQQPEIFQDAGGNTLVVSPGRFLVGVIDNLDRMGLCAGFDTEEIQVTNAASFNDQYHLLTSRGYLRTDPSIYRATCHPSAVPTPHPPFHPANPGCSLPSSLETTCDFEPQIMYVADVESSLDQVIREHPEAFDNPQAYTPRVNDGYLNIYHQWFIDAMVKRGYCAWWDSEEVQVKKENRFSEHYKIFLSDGHVRRGNDSYRSTCWPAAF
;
A
#
# COMPACT_ATOMS: atom_id res chain seq x y z
N MET A 1 -22.94 -1.49 -10.56
CA MET A 1 -22.69 -1.05 -11.95
C MET A 1 -21.75 -2.08 -12.57
N PRO A 2 -21.97 -2.54 -13.80
CA PRO A 2 -21.02 -3.45 -14.44
C PRO A 2 -19.68 -2.72 -14.62
N LEU A 3 -18.59 -3.37 -14.19
CA LEU A 3 -17.23 -2.98 -14.53
C LEU A 3 -17.12 -3.07 -16.06
N VAL A 4 -17.13 -1.91 -16.72
CA VAL A 4 -16.71 -1.83 -18.12
C VAL A 4 -15.20 -2.02 -18.08
N THR A 5 -14.73 -3.25 -18.29
CA THR A 5 -13.33 -3.48 -18.63
C THR A 5 -13.14 -2.83 -19.99
N GLN A 6 -12.58 -1.62 -20.00
CA GLN A 6 -12.02 -1.06 -21.22
C GLN A 6 -10.98 -2.09 -21.69
N ASP A 7 -11.14 -2.61 -22.91
CA ASP A 7 -10.09 -3.40 -23.55
C ASP A 7 -8.78 -2.62 -23.38
N VAL A 8 -7.80 -3.25 -22.73
CA VAL A 8 -6.48 -2.64 -22.56
C VAL A 8 -5.98 -2.36 -23.98
N GLY A 9 -5.92 -1.08 -24.31
CA GLY A 9 -5.60 -0.60 -25.65
C GLY A 9 -4.29 -1.18 -26.17
N ASN A 10 -4.09 -1.14 -27.49
CA ASN A 10 -2.81 -1.49 -28.08
C ASN A 10 -1.71 -0.61 -27.46
N CYS A 11 -0.67 -1.22 -26.88
CA CYS A 11 0.46 -0.54 -26.24
C CYS A 11 1.78 -0.78 -27.01
N PRO A 12 1.96 -0.21 -28.21
CA PRO A 12 3.20 -0.33 -28.97
C PRO A 12 4.35 0.50 -28.37
N MET A 13 5.57 0.18 -28.79
CA MET A 13 6.75 1.01 -28.60
C MET A 13 6.78 2.13 -29.65
N GLU A 14 6.46 3.35 -29.26
CA GLU A 14 6.38 4.54 -30.16
C GLU A 14 7.40 5.63 -29.83
N GLY A 15 8.06 5.50 -28.68
CA GLY A 15 9.00 6.48 -28.13
C GLY A 15 8.35 7.33 -27.02
N PRO A 16 9.11 7.77 -26.01
CA PRO A 16 8.54 8.47 -24.86
C PRO A 16 8.22 9.94 -25.17
N ASN A 17 7.02 10.36 -24.79
CA ASN A 17 6.55 11.74 -24.78
C ASN A 17 6.91 12.47 -23.48
N PHE A 18 6.98 11.74 -22.36
CA PHE A 18 7.11 12.30 -21.00
C PHE A 18 8.41 11.95 -20.27
N LEU A 19 9.39 11.32 -20.94
CA LEU A 19 10.64 10.87 -20.30
C LEU A 19 11.37 12.01 -19.55
N PRO A 20 11.56 13.22 -20.11
CA PRO A 20 12.20 14.31 -19.37
C PRO A 20 11.49 14.68 -18.07
N GLN A 21 10.16 14.68 -18.06
CA GLN A 21 9.32 15.00 -16.91
C GLN A 21 9.41 13.90 -15.85
N VAL A 22 9.38 12.63 -16.26
CA VAL A 22 9.58 11.47 -15.36
C VAL A 22 10.95 11.53 -14.70
N LEU A 23 12.03 11.77 -15.46
CA LEU A 23 13.38 11.90 -14.88
C LEU A 23 13.49 13.10 -13.93
N THR A 24 12.81 14.21 -14.25
CA THR A 24 12.74 15.39 -13.38
C THR A 24 12.01 15.07 -12.07
N ALA A 25 10.85 14.39 -12.15
CA ALA A 25 10.08 13.97 -10.98
C ALA A 25 10.89 13.03 -10.07
N ILE A 26 11.61 12.06 -10.63
CA ILE A 26 12.52 11.19 -9.89
C ILE A 26 13.60 11.99 -9.16
N ALA A 27 14.24 12.94 -9.86
CA ALA A 27 15.27 13.80 -9.26
C ALA A 27 14.70 14.65 -8.12
N GLN A 28 13.48 15.15 -8.26
CA GLN A 28 12.78 15.88 -7.21
C GLN A 28 12.49 14.99 -6.00
N VAL A 29 12.03 13.75 -6.17
CA VAL A 29 11.84 12.82 -5.05
C VAL A 29 13.16 12.57 -4.32
N ARG A 30 14.26 12.37 -5.05
CA ARG A 30 15.61 12.22 -4.44
C ARG A 30 16.02 13.42 -3.61
N SER A 31 15.66 14.62 -4.03
CA SER A 31 15.95 15.85 -3.27
C SER A 31 15.00 16.05 -2.09
N GLN A 32 13.73 15.65 -2.22
CA GLN A 32 12.68 15.88 -1.23
C GLN A 32 12.70 14.84 -0.11
N GLN A 33 13.06 13.60 -0.44
CA GLN A 33 13.03 12.45 0.46
C GLN A 33 14.33 11.64 0.32
N PRO A 34 15.51 12.23 0.59
CA PRO A 34 16.78 11.52 0.40
C PRO A 34 16.90 10.23 1.24
N GLU A 35 16.18 10.13 2.36
CA GLU A 35 16.20 9.00 3.28
C GLU A 35 15.59 7.70 2.71
N ILE A 36 14.83 7.76 1.62
CA ILE A 36 14.29 6.55 0.97
C ILE A 36 15.24 5.97 -0.08
N PHE A 37 16.44 6.54 -0.22
CA PHE A 37 17.46 6.10 -1.17
C PHE A 37 18.72 5.65 -0.43
N GLN A 38 19.28 4.52 -0.86
CA GLN A 38 20.51 3.96 -0.32
C GLN A 38 21.51 3.66 -1.45
N ASP A 39 22.78 4.04 -1.26
CA ASP A 39 23.85 3.60 -2.16
C ASP A 39 24.11 2.09 -2.01
N ALA A 40 24.18 1.40 -3.12
CA ALA A 40 24.30 -0.05 -3.19
C ALA A 40 25.29 -0.45 -4.28
N GLY A 41 26.57 -0.11 -4.08
CA GLY A 41 27.66 -0.55 -4.94
C GLY A 41 27.60 0.07 -6.34
N GLY A 42 27.37 1.38 -6.40
CA GLY A 42 27.24 2.13 -7.66
C GLY A 42 25.83 2.13 -8.25
N ASN A 43 24.88 1.42 -7.63
CA ASN A 43 23.45 1.53 -7.89
C ASN A 43 22.75 2.26 -6.75
N THR A 44 21.53 2.73 -6.98
CA THR A 44 20.68 3.31 -5.94
C THR A 44 19.53 2.35 -5.63
N LEU A 45 19.45 1.87 -4.40
CA LEU A 45 18.32 1.11 -3.88
C LEU A 45 17.25 2.07 -3.36
N VAL A 46 16.00 1.86 -3.75
CA VAL A 46 14.85 2.55 -3.16
C VAL A 46 14.31 1.68 -2.04
N VAL A 47 14.51 2.11 -0.79
CA VAL A 47 14.14 1.32 0.40
C VAL A 47 12.68 1.52 0.82
N SER A 48 12.00 2.52 0.25
CA SER A 48 10.56 2.73 0.39
C SER A 48 9.92 2.94 -0.98
N PRO A 49 9.55 1.85 -1.68
CA PRO A 49 8.95 1.92 -3.01
C PRO A 49 7.66 2.73 -3.04
N GLY A 50 6.82 2.61 -2.00
CA GLY A 50 5.54 3.32 -1.93
C GLY A 50 5.72 4.83 -1.86
N ARG A 51 6.58 5.32 -0.96
CA ARG A 51 6.88 6.75 -0.86
C ARG A 51 7.55 7.28 -2.13
N PHE A 52 8.36 6.46 -2.79
CA PHE A 52 8.99 6.83 -4.04
C PHE A 52 7.96 7.00 -5.17
N LEU A 53 7.10 6.01 -5.39
CA LEU A 53 6.10 6.03 -6.46
C LEU A 53 5.09 7.18 -6.26
N VAL A 54 4.55 7.33 -5.04
CA VAL A 54 3.66 8.45 -4.71
C VAL A 54 4.37 9.80 -4.91
N GLY A 55 5.63 9.92 -4.49
CA GLY A 55 6.40 11.14 -4.71
C GLY A 55 6.63 11.47 -6.18
N VAL A 56 6.82 10.46 -7.04
CA VAL A 56 6.96 10.65 -8.49
C VAL A 56 5.63 11.13 -9.07
N ILE A 57 4.52 10.49 -8.72
CA ILE A 57 3.17 10.86 -9.17
C ILE A 57 2.84 12.30 -8.73
N ASP A 58 3.07 12.66 -7.47
CA ASP A 58 2.85 14.02 -6.95
C ASP A 58 3.66 15.08 -7.70
N ASN A 59 4.91 14.76 -8.05
CA ASN A 59 5.77 15.69 -8.79
C ASN A 59 5.32 15.82 -10.26
N LEU A 60 4.83 14.74 -10.89
CA LEU A 60 4.23 14.78 -12.23
C LEU A 60 2.92 15.58 -12.24
N ASP A 61 2.07 15.41 -11.22
CA ASP A 61 0.83 16.17 -11.05
C ASP A 61 1.10 17.68 -10.96
N ARG A 62 2.14 18.08 -10.20
CA ARG A 62 2.60 19.48 -10.14
C ARG A 62 3.11 20.01 -11.48
N MET A 63 3.49 19.14 -12.42
CA MET A 63 3.85 19.51 -13.80
C MET A 63 2.63 19.54 -14.74
N GLY A 64 1.43 19.27 -14.24
CA GLY A 64 0.19 19.21 -15.02
C GLY A 64 0.00 17.90 -15.78
N LEU A 65 0.66 16.82 -15.34
CA LEU A 65 0.55 15.48 -15.92
C LEU A 65 -0.23 14.56 -14.97
N CYS A 66 -1.20 13.83 -15.52
CA CYS A 66 -1.84 12.75 -14.78
C CYS A 66 -0.93 11.52 -14.77
N ALA A 67 -0.75 10.91 -13.61
CA ALA A 67 0.00 9.67 -13.49
C ALA A 67 -0.71 8.66 -12.59
N GLY A 68 -0.49 7.38 -12.85
CA GLY A 68 -0.98 6.26 -12.05
C GLY A 68 0.03 5.13 -12.04
N PHE A 69 -0.16 4.15 -11.16
CA PHE A 69 0.66 2.95 -11.07
C PHE A 69 -0.22 1.73 -11.26
N ASP A 70 0.16 0.82 -12.15
CA ASP A 70 -0.63 -0.37 -12.50
C ASP A 70 -0.10 -1.66 -11.88
N THR A 71 0.63 -1.55 -10.77
CA THR A 71 1.39 -2.61 -10.06
C THR A 71 2.78 -2.91 -10.61
N GLU A 72 3.10 -2.52 -11.85
CA GLU A 72 4.46 -2.71 -12.41
C GLU A 72 5.06 -1.40 -12.98
N GLU A 73 4.23 -0.58 -13.62
CA GLU A 73 4.65 0.56 -14.42
C GLU A 73 3.92 1.83 -13.98
N ILE A 74 4.63 2.96 -14.03
CA ILE A 74 4.04 4.28 -13.91
C ILE A 74 3.52 4.70 -15.29
N GLN A 75 2.22 4.97 -15.33
CA GLN A 75 1.49 5.41 -16.50
C GLN A 75 1.43 6.93 -16.47
N VAL A 76 1.81 7.65 -17.53
CA VAL A 76 1.83 9.13 -17.56
C VAL A 76 1.09 9.65 -18.78
N THR A 77 0.22 10.63 -18.58
CA THR A 77 -0.53 11.27 -19.65
C THR A 77 -0.82 12.75 -19.41
N ASN A 78 -1.15 13.46 -20.48
CA ASN A 78 -1.81 14.76 -20.46
C ASN A 78 -3.16 14.76 -21.21
N ALA A 79 -3.63 13.60 -21.70
CA ALA A 79 -4.84 13.47 -22.52
C ALA A 79 -5.44 12.06 -22.46
N ALA A 80 -6.76 11.94 -22.59
CA ALA A 80 -7.44 10.64 -22.61
C ALA A 80 -7.07 9.74 -23.81
N SER A 81 -6.43 10.29 -24.85
CA SER A 81 -6.13 9.56 -26.07
C SER A 81 -4.92 8.63 -25.96
N PHE A 82 -4.00 8.85 -25.01
CA PHE A 82 -2.84 7.98 -24.84
C PHE A 82 -2.24 8.08 -23.44
N ASN A 83 -1.33 7.16 -23.08
CA ASN A 83 -0.36 7.37 -22.01
C ASN A 83 0.96 6.67 -22.36
N ASP A 84 2.07 7.16 -21.81
CA ASP A 84 3.31 6.40 -21.81
C ASP A 84 3.40 5.53 -20.55
N GLN A 85 4.13 4.43 -20.64
CA GLN A 85 4.43 3.50 -19.55
C GLN A 85 5.92 3.53 -19.20
N TYR A 86 6.24 3.61 -17.90
CA TYR A 86 7.60 3.68 -17.38
C TYR A 86 7.84 2.72 -16.21
N HIS A 87 8.85 1.86 -16.34
CA HIS A 87 9.23 0.92 -15.30
C HIS A 87 10.43 1.48 -14.50
N LEU A 88 10.13 2.14 -13.39
CA LEU A 88 11.09 2.99 -12.65
C LEU A 88 12.06 2.22 -11.73
N LEU A 89 11.65 1.06 -11.25
CA LEU A 89 12.44 0.20 -10.37
C LEU A 89 12.80 -1.09 -11.09
N THR A 90 13.83 -1.78 -10.66
CA THR A 90 14.00 -3.21 -10.98
C THR A 90 13.15 -4.04 -10.02
N SER A 91 12.96 -5.33 -10.33
CA SER A 91 12.34 -6.28 -9.39
C SER A 91 13.10 -6.44 -8.05
N ARG A 92 14.33 -5.91 -7.96
CA ARG A 92 15.12 -5.86 -6.72
C ARG A 92 15.11 -4.48 -6.05
N GLY A 93 14.26 -3.56 -6.48
CA GLY A 93 14.12 -2.21 -5.91
C GLY A 93 15.20 -1.20 -6.33
N TYR A 94 16.11 -1.56 -7.24
CA TYR A 94 17.08 -0.59 -7.76
C TYR A 94 16.42 0.42 -8.69
N LEU A 95 16.72 1.71 -8.47
CA LEU A 95 16.26 2.82 -9.28
C LEU A 95 16.84 2.73 -10.69
N ARG A 96 15.98 2.90 -11.70
CA ARG A 96 16.37 3.11 -13.09
C ARG A 96 16.20 4.59 -13.45
N THR A 97 17.22 5.17 -14.06
CA THR A 97 17.22 6.57 -14.53
C THR A 97 17.68 6.73 -15.97
N ASP A 98 17.97 5.62 -16.64
CA ASP A 98 18.37 5.63 -18.04
C ASP A 98 17.12 5.60 -18.95
N PRO A 99 17.23 6.01 -20.23
CA PRO A 99 16.09 6.06 -21.15
C PRO A 99 15.35 4.72 -21.36
N SER A 100 15.95 3.57 -20.99
CA SER A 100 15.29 2.26 -21.08
C SER A 100 14.18 2.07 -20.05
N ILE A 101 13.89 3.05 -19.18
CA ILE A 101 12.69 2.99 -18.33
C ILE A 101 11.39 3.06 -19.12
N TYR A 102 11.39 3.64 -20.33
CA TYR A 102 10.22 3.63 -21.21
C TYR A 102 9.89 2.21 -21.68
N ARG A 103 8.59 1.89 -21.70
CA ARG A 103 8.08 0.54 -21.98
C ARG A 103 7.12 0.48 -23.15
N ALA A 104 6.19 1.42 -23.23
CA ALA A 104 5.19 1.47 -24.29
C ALA A 104 4.44 2.81 -24.26
N THR A 105 3.66 3.04 -25.31
CA THR A 105 2.62 4.07 -25.34
C THR A 105 1.29 3.38 -25.64
N CYS A 106 0.30 3.52 -24.76
CA CYS A 106 -1.00 2.88 -24.87
C CYS A 106 -2.04 3.82 -25.49
N HIS A 107 -2.92 3.27 -26.33
CA HIS A 107 -4.04 4.01 -26.96
C HIS A 107 -5.35 3.20 -26.83
N PRO A 108 -6.39 3.73 -26.15
CA PRO A 108 -6.44 5.00 -25.43
C PRO A 108 -5.60 4.98 -24.13
N SER A 109 -5.59 6.10 -23.41
CA SER A 109 -4.97 6.18 -22.09
C SER A 109 -5.58 5.17 -21.11
N ALA A 110 -4.75 4.46 -20.36
CA ALA A 110 -5.16 3.57 -19.27
C ALA A 110 -5.46 4.31 -17.95
N VAL A 111 -5.12 5.60 -17.86
CA VAL A 111 -5.39 6.47 -16.71
C VAL A 111 -6.37 7.61 -17.04
N PRO A 112 -7.17 8.07 -16.05
CA PRO A 112 -7.26 7.55 -14.68
C PRO A 112 -8.00 6.21 -14.64
N THR A 113 -7.51 5.28 -13.84
CA THR A 113 -8.19 4.01 -13.60
C THR A 113 -9.39 4.27 -12.68
N PRO A 114 -10.59 3.75 -12.98
CA PRO A 114 -11.74 3.90 -12.08
C PRO A 114 -11.42 3.33 -10.70
N HIS A 115 -11.64 4.13 -9.65
CA HIS A 115 -11.46 3.65 -8.28
C HIS A 115 -12.52 2.61 -7.92
N PRO A 116 -12.15 1.53 -7.21
CA PRO A 116 -13.13 0.66 -6.58
C PRO A 116 -13.95 1.44 -5.56
N PRO A 117 -15.15 0.96 -5.19
CA PRO A 117 -15.91 1.54 -4.09
C PRO A 117 -15.07 1.53 -2.81
N PHE A 118 -15.00 2.68 -2.14
CA PHE A 118 -14.34 2.80 -0.85
C PHE A 118 -15.04 1.95 0.21
N HIS A 119 -14.26 1.33 1.09
CA HIS A 119 -14.80 0.65 2.26
C HIS A 119 -15.30 1.68 3.28
N PRO A 120 -16.48 1.47 3.90
CA PRO A 120 -16.94 2.39 4.93
C PRO A 120 -15.98 2.35 6.13
N ALA A 121 -15.63 3.53 6.64
CA ALA A 121 -14.87 3.64 7.88
C ALA A 121 -15.63 2.96 9.03
N ASN A 122 -14.90 2.25 9.90
CA ASN A 122 -15.50 1.63 11.08
C ASN A 122 -16.12 2.66 12.02
N PRO A 123 -17.21 2.33 12.75
CA PRO A 123 -17.75 3.20 13.78
C PRO A 123 -16.65 3.66 14.76
N GLY A 124 -16.48 4.98 14.91
CA GLY A 124 -15.42 5.56 15.74
C GLY A 124 -14.13 5.93 14.98
N CYS A 125 -13.97 5.50 13.73
CA CYS A 125 -12.96 6.04 12.83
C CYS A 125 -13.40 7.41 12.30
N SER A 126 -12.54 8.42 12.45
CA SER A 126 -12.80 9.80 11.98
C SER A 126 -12.09 10.16 10.68
N LEU A 127 -11.27 9.24 10.15
CA LEU A 127 -10.53 9.46 8.91
C LEU A 127 -11.40 9.12 7.70
N PRO A 128 -11.28 9.86 6.59
CA PRO A 128 -11.95 9.48 5.36
C PRO A 128 -11.36 8.19 4.80
N SER A 129 -12.16 7.46 4.03
CA SER A 129 -11.70 6.36 3.21
C SER A 129 -10.63 6.81 2.21
N SER A 130 -9.68 5.94 1.90
CA SER A 130 -8.60 6.22 0.94
C SER A 130 -8.23 4.99 0.13
N LEU A 131 -7.57 5.21 -1.01
CA LEU A 131 -7.10 4.14 -1.89
C LEU A 131 -5.59 4.28 -2.04
N GLU A 132 -4.90 3.19 -1.80
CA GLU A 132 -3.47 3.08 -1.98
C GLU A 132 -3.08 3.05 -3.46
N THR A 133 -1.87 3.53 -3.75
CA THR A 133 -1.21 3.33 -5.04
C THR A 133 -0.45 2.01 -5.05
N THR A 134 0.19 1.66 -3.95
CA THR A 134 0.93 0.41 -3.78
C THR A 134 1.00 0.01 -2.32
N CYS A 135 1.19 -1.27 -2.06
CA CYS A 135 1.50 -1.85 -0.77
C CYS A 135 2.79 -2.66 -0.89
N ASP A 136 3.81 -2.31 -0.11
CA ASP A 136 5.10 -2.99 -0.15
C ASP A 136 5.67 -3.18 1.26
N PHE A 137 6.69 -4.03 1.36
CA PHE A 137 7.47 -4.10 2.60
C PHE A 137 8.22 -2.78 2.81
N GLU A 138 8.18 -2.27 4.04
CA GLU A 138 8.85 -1.03 4.45
C GLU A 138 9.79 -1.37 5.60
N PRO A 139 10.99 -0.75 5.67
CA PRO A 139 11.97 -1.05 6.71
C PRO A 139 11.55 -0.54 8.09
N GLN A 140 10.66 0.45 8.14
CA GLN A 140 10.12 1.00 9.39
C GLN A 140 8.68 0.54 9.59
N ILE A 141 8.44 -0.15 10.71
CA ILE A 141 7.12 -0.60 11.14
C ILE A 141 6.68 0.28 12.32
N MET A 142 5.60 1.02 12.14
CA MET A 142 5.16 2.12 12.99
C MET A 142 4.16 1.67 14.07
N TYR A 143 3.26 0.74 13.76
CA TYR A 143 2.10 0.43 14.60
C TYR A 143 2.17 -0.93 15.33
N VAL A 144 3.25 -1.70 15.17
CA VAL A 144 3.35 -3.06 15.73
C VAL A 144 3.14 -3.13 17.24
N ALA A 145 3.64 -2.14 17.99
CA ALA A 145 3.45 -2.11 19.45
C ALA A 145 1.98 -1.91 19.85
N ASP A 146 1.24 -1.11 19.10
CA ASP A 146 -0.19 -0.87 19.35
C ASP A 146 -1.05 -2.05 18.89
N VAL A 147 -0.64 -2.74 17.81
CA VAL A 147 -1.22 -4.02 17.37
C VAL A 147 -1.05 -5.07 18.48
N GLU A 148 0.17 -5.26 19.00
CA GLU A 148 0.44 -6.19 20.10
C GLU A 148 -0.40 -5.87 21.34
N SER A 149 -0.45 -4.60 21.74
CA SER A 149 -1.24 -4.15 22.89
C SER A 149 -2.74 -4.43 22.70
N SER A 150 -3.23 -4.33 21.46
CA SER A 150 -4.63 -4.60 21.13
C SER A 150 -4.93 -6.10 21.15
N LEU A 151 -4.01 -6.95 20.66
CA LEU A 151 -4.10 -8.40 20.83
C LEU A 151 -4.15 -8.80 22.31
N ASP A 152 -3.26 -8.23 23.13
CA ASP A 152 -3.22 -8.47 24.57
C ASP A 152 -4.51 -8.04 25.28
N GLN A 153 -5.14 -6.97 24.81
CA GLN A 153 -6.44 -6.55 25.31
C GLN A 153 -7.52 -7.56 24.96
N VAL A 154 -7.61 -8.00 23.71
CA VAL A 154 -8.62 -8.97 23.27
C VAL A 154 -8.48 -10.28 24.05
N ILE A 155 -7.26 -10.80 24.22
CA ILE A 155 -7.02 -12.04 24.99
C ILE A 155 -7.42 -11.89 26.45
N ARG A 156 -7.18 -10.72 27.04
CA ARG A 156 -7.53 -10.45 28.44
C ARG A 156 -9.02 -10.24 28.66
N GLU A 157 -9.69 -9.57 27.73
CA GLU A 157 -11.12 -9.26 27.81
C GLU A 157 -12.00 -10.44 27.39
N HIS A 158 -11.49 -11.30 26.50
CA HIS A 158 -12.21 -12.45 25.93
C HIS A 158 -11.41 -13.77 26.05
N PRO A 159 -10.97 -14.18 27.25
CA PRO A 159 -10.19 -15.41 27.42
C PRO A 159 -10.95 -16.67 26.98
N GLU A 160 -12.30 -16.65 26.98
CA GLU A 160 -13.16 -17.74 26.51
C GLU A 160 -12.98 -18.10 25.01
N ALA A 161 -12.41 -17.18 24.23
CA ALA A 161 -12.17 -17.37 22.81
C ALA A 161 -10.88 -18.13 22.50
N PHE A 162 -10.10 -18.53 23.51
CA PHE A 162 -8.78 -19.13 23.32
C PHE A 162 -8.60 -20.45 24.08
N ASP A 163 -8.00 -21.45 23.43
CA ASP A 163 -7.70 -22.77 24.03
C ASP A 163 -6.73 -22.67 25.23
N ASN A 164 -5.76 -21.75 25.15
CA ASN A 164 -4.77 -21.46 26.20
C ASN A 164 -4.42 -19.96 26.19
N PRO A 165 -5.21 -19.10 26.84
CA PRO A 165 -5.03 -17.64 26.80
C PRO A 165 -3.67 -17.14 27.31
N GLN A 166 -2.96 -17.96 28.09
CA GLN A 166 -1.65 -17.61 28.65
C GLN A 166 -0.50 -17.94 27.69
N ALA A 167 -0.75 -18.67 26.60
CA ALA A 167 0.24 -18.90 25.56
C ALA A 167 0.61 -17.58 24.87
N TYR A 168 1.85 -17.48 24.38
CA TYR A 168 2.27 -16.32 23.59
C TYR A 168 1.45 -16.21 22.29
N THR A 169 1.27 -17.32 21.58
CA THR A 169 0.43 -17.43 20.39
C THR A 169 -0.74 -18.36 20.70
N PRO A 170 -1.79 -17.90 21.40
CA PRO A 170 -2.94 -18.75 21.71
C PRO A 170 -3.69 -19.11 20.44
N ARG A 171 -4.28 -20.30 20.41
CA ARG A 171 -5.20 -20.69 19.35
C ARG A 171 -6.57 -20.06 19.60
N VAL A 172 -7.13 -19.42 18.58
CA VAL A 172 -8.50 -18.89 18.61
C VAL A 172 -9.47 -20.05 18.35
N ASN A 173 -10.47 -20.17 19.20
CA ASN A 173 -11.51 -21.17 19.09
C ASN A 173 -12.39 -20.88 17.86
N ASP A 174 -12.69 -21.90 17.04
CA ASP A 174 -13.41 -21.76 15.77
C ASP A 174 -14.75 -21.00 15.90
N GLY A 175 -15.46 -21.19 17.03
CA GLY A 175 -16.71 -20.51 17.33
C GLY A 175 -16.60 -18.98 17.52
N TYR A 176 -15.39 -18.45 17.65
CA TYR A 176 -15.12 -17.03 17.90
C TYR A 176 -14.39 -16.33 16.75
N LEU A 177 -14.03 -17.03 15.67
CA LEU A 177 -13.26 -16.44 14.56
C LEU A 177 -13.95 -15.22 13.95
N ASN A 178 -15.27 -15.26 13.80
CA ASN A 178 -16.04 -14.15 13.23
C ASN A 178 -16.02 -12.90 14.11
N ILE A 179 -15.97 -13.05 15.44
CA ILE A 179 -16.03 -11.94 16.38
C ILE A 179 -14.64 -11.48 16.85
N TYR A 180 -13.64 -12.36 16.83
CA TYR A 180 -12.25 -12.07 17.20
C TYR A 180 -11.69 -10.86 16.43
N HIS A 181 -11.87 -10.84 15.11
CA HIS A 181 -11.40 -9.72 14.27
C HIS A 181 -12.11 -8.41 14.62
N GLN A 182 -13.40 -8.46 14.96
CA GLN A 182 -14.14 -7.28 15.39
C GLN A 182 -13.66 -6.77 16.75
N TRP A 183 -13.39 -7.65 17.72
CA TRP A 183 -12.83 -7.24 19.01
C TRP A 183 -11.46 -6.60 18.86
N PHE A 184 -10.63 -7.13 17.96
CA PHE A 184 -9.34 -6.52 17.63
C PHE A 184 -9.51 -5.12 17.02
N ILE A 185 -10.41 -4.99 16.04
CA ILE A 185 -10.78 -3.69 15.44
C ILE A 185 -11.23 -2.70 16.51
N ASP A 186 -12.14 -3.11 17.41
CA ASP A 186 -12.65 -2.26 18.48
C ASP A 186 -11.53 -1.83 19.44
N ALA A 187 -10.58 -2.72 19.75
CA ALA A 187 -9.41 -2.41 20.56
C ALA A 187 -8.48 -1.37 19.87
N MET A 188 -8.31 -1.45 18.56
CA MET A 188 -7.56 -0.45 17.77
C MET A 188 -8.32 0.88 17.73
N VAL A 189 -9.63 0.88 17.50
CA VAL A 189 -10.47 2.10 17.48
C VAL A 189 -10.43 2.82 18.82
N LYS A 190 -10.50 2.10 19.94
CA LYS A 190 -10.33 2.68 21.30
C LYS A 190 -8.99 3.38 21.50
N ARG A 191 -7.96 3.03 20.72
CA ARG A 191 -6.62 3.66 20.71
C ARG A 191 -6.50 4.81 19.70
N GLY A 192 -7.59 5.17 19.03
CA GLY A 192 -7.64 6.25 18.04
C GLY A 192 -7.17 5.84 16.64
N TYR A 193 -7.15 4.54 16.33
CA TYR A 193 -6.88 4.05 14.99
C TYR A 193 -8.18 3.84 14.20
N CYS A 194 -8.05 3.89 12.89
CA CYS A 194 -8.95 3.21 11.98
C CYS A 194 -8.34 1.84 11.67
N ALA A 195 -9.15 0.80 11.72
CA ALA A 195 -8.75 -0.56 11.38
C ALA A 195 -9.76 -1.15 10.39
N TRP A 196 -9.40 -2.15 9.59
CA TRP A 196 -10.31 -2.87 8.70
C TRP A 196 -9.80 -4.31 8.50
N TRP A 197 -10.70 -5.29 8.50
CA TRP A 197 -10.36 -6.68 8.21
C TRP A 197 -10.76 -7.02 6.78
N ASP A 198 -9.80 -7.38 5.93
CA ASP A 198 -10.03 -7.63 4.50
C ASP A 198 -10.23 -9.10 4.14
N SER A 199 -10.43 -9.97 5.13
CA SER A 199 -10.48 -11.44 5.08
C SER A 199 -9.16 -12.18 5.19
N GLU A 200 -8.01 -11.50 5.06
CA GLU A 200 -6.69 -12.12 5.27
C GLU A 200 -5.83 -11.33 6.27
N GLU A 201 -5.89 -10.01 6.21
CA GLU A 201 -5.07 -9.08 6.97
C GLU A 201 -5.94 -8.01 7.63
N VAL A 202 -5.43 -7.45 8.72
CA VAL A 202 -5.98 -6.23 9.29
C VAL A 202 -5.15 -5.03 8.83
N GLN A 203 -5.83 -4.09 8.22
CA GLN A 203 -5.29 -2.84 7.73
C GLN A 203 -5.50 -1.79 8.81
N VAL A 204 -4.47 -1.06 9.22
CA VAL A 204 -4.55 -0.06 10.30
C VAL A 204 -3.94 1.26 9.89
N LYS A 205 -4.62 2.36 10.21
CA LYS A 205 -4.15 3.72 9.96
C LYS A 205 -4.55 4.68 11.06
N LYS A 206 -3.66 5.62 11.39
CA LYS A 206 -3.91 6.73 12.33
C LYS A 206 -4.04 8.08 11.64
N GLU A 207 -3.71 8.09 10.35
CA GLU A 207 -3.72 9.22 9.43
C GLU A 207 -3.83 8.66 8.00
N ASN A 208 -4.20 9.48 7.02
CA ASN A 208 -4.42 9.00 5.65
C ASN A 208 -3.17 8.99 4.76
N ARG A 209 -1.97 9.25 5.31
CA ARG A 209 -0.75 9.17 4.52
C ARG A 209 -0.29 7.75 4.24
N PHE A 210 -0.51 6.81 5.16
CA PHE A 210 -0.23 5.39 4.96
C PHE A 210 -1.09 4.52 5.88
N SER A 211 -1.23 3.26 5.52
CA SER A 211 -1.76 2.20 6.39
C SER A 211 -0.76 1.07 6.47
N GLU A 212 -0.68 0.40 7.60
CA GLU A 212 0.10 -0.84 7.73
C GLU A 212 -0.83 -2.02 7.79
N HIS A 213 -0.45 -3.10 7.14
CA HIS A 213 -1.23 -4.32 7.05
C HIS A 213 -0.55 -5.42 7.85
N TYR A 214 -1.35 -6.12 8.63
CA TYR A 214 -0.89 -7.12 9.57
C TYR A 214 -1.70 -8.40 9.43
N LYS A 215 -1.01 -9.53 9.34
CA LYS A 215 -1.63 -10.83 9.52
C LYS A 215 -1.62 -11.14 11.01
N ILE A 216 -2.75 -10.99 11.68
CA ILE A 216 -2.91 -11.24 13.13
C ILE A 216 -3.42 -12.65 13.46
N PHE A 217 -3.67 -13.45 12.42
CA PHE A 217 -4.23 -14.80 12.51
C PHE A 217 -3.53 -15.72 11.50
N LEU A 218 -3.03 -16.86 11.99
CA LEU A 218 -2.41 -17.89 11.17
C LEU A 218 -3.45 -18.87 10.65
N SER A 219 -3.15 -19.53 9.53
CA SER A 219 -4.05 -20.52 8.90
C SER A 219 -4.33 -21.74 9.79
N ASP A 220 -3.51 -21.99 10.80
CA ASP A 220 -3.67 -23.07 11.78
C ASP A 220 -4.47 -22.65 13.03
N GLY A 221 -4.97 -21.41 13.06
CA GLY A 221 -5.83 -20.91 14.13
C GLY A 221 -5.11 -20.05 15.18
N HIS A 222 -3.79 -19.91 15.12
CA HIS A 222 -3.04 -19.19 16.16
C HIS A 222 -2.99 -17.68 15.92
N VAL A 223 -3.05 -16.92 17.01
CA VAL A 223 -2.74 -15.48 16.98
C VAL A 223 -1.29 -15.29 16.52
N ARG A 224 -1.09 -14.40 15.54
CA ARG A 224 0.24 -14.02 15.06
C ARG A 224 0.68 -12.70 15.69
N ARG A 225 1.94 -12.64 16.11
CA ARG A 225 2.50 -11.54 16.89
C ARG A 225 3.84 -11.02 16.35
N GLY A 226 4.25 -9.89 16.90
CA GLY A 226 5.54 -9.22 16.68
C GLY A 226 5.70 -8.70 15.26
N ASN A 227 6.93 -8.36 14.90
CA ASN A 227 7.26 -7.89 13.55
C ASN A 227 6.91 -8.93 12.48
N ASP A 228 6.88 -10.21 12.83
CA ASP A 228 6.47 -11.26 11.90
C ASP A 228 5.00 -11.14 11.49
N SER A 229 4.16 -10.43 12.23
CA SER A 229 2.76 -10.17 11.86
C SER A 229 2.64 -9.16 10.71
N TYR A 230 3.58 -8.22 10.59
CA TYR A 230 3.61 -7.20 9.53
C TYR A 230 3.72 -7.83 8.14
N ARG A 231 3.02 -7.22 7.18
CA ARG A 231 2.95 -7.67 5.78
C ARG A 231 3.40 -6.60 4.83
N SER A 232 2.81 -5.41 4.96
CA SER A 232 3.08 -4.31 4.05
C SER A 232 2.69 -2.98 4.67
N THR A 233 3.17 -1.91 4.05
CA THR A 233 2.68 -0.56 4.24
C THR A 233 2.18 -0.07 2.90
N CYS A 234 0.98 0.48 2.89
CA CYS A 234 0.36 1.02 1.70
C CYS A 234 0.46 2.53 1.66
N TRP A 235 0.75 3.07 0.49
CA TRP A 235 0.89 4.50 0.21
C TRP A 235 0.03 4.92 -0.98
N PRO A 236 -0.86 5.91 -0.84
CA PRO A 236 -1.42 6.43 0.41
C PRO A 236 -2.09 5.34 1.27
N ALA A 237 -2.68 5.70 2.41
CA ALA A 237 -3.37 4.71 3.22
C ALA A 237 -4.46 3.97 2.44
N ALA A 238 -4.62 2.67 2.69
CA ALA A 238 -5.73 1.90 2.18
C ALA A 238 -7.03 2.21 2.94
N PHE A 239 -8.14 1.67 2.40
CA PHE A 239 -9.53 1.60 2.88
C PHE A 239 -10.27 2.91 3.20
#